data_AF-C3ZGH4-F1
#
_entry.id   AF-C3ZGH4-F1
#
_cell.length_a   1.000
_cell.length_b   1.000
_cell.length_c   1.000
_cell.angle_alpha   90.00
_cell.angle_beta   90.00
_cell.angle_gamma   90.00
#
_symmetry.space_group_name_H-M   'P 1'
#
loop_
_entity.id
_entity.type
_entity.pdbx_description
1 polymer ?
#
loop_
_entity_poly.entity_id
_entity_poly.type
_entity_poly.pdbx_seq_one_letter_code
_entity_poly.pdbx_strand_id
1 'polypeptide(L)' 'YECACRDGYYGRYCESDFDECSSNPCPQNYTCIDLPNDFLCDCGSSAWPC' A
#
# COMPACT_ATOMS: atom_id res chain seq x y z
N TYR A 1 -1.41 -25.83 -8.85
CA TYR A 1 -1.21 -24.63 -9.67
C TYR A 1 -1.28 -23.47 -8.71
N GLU A 2 -0.13 -22.90 -8.37
CA GLU A 2 -0.07 -21.59 -7.73
C GLU A 2 0.18 -20.58 -8.84
N CYS A 3 -0.61 -19.50 -8.86
CA CYS A 3 -0.30 -18.36 -9.71
C CYS A 3 1.02 -17.76 -9.19
N ALA A 4 1.97 -17.49 -10.08
CA ALA A 4 3.10 -16.66 -9.74
C ALA A 4 2.56 -15.23 -9.55
N CYS A 5 2.30 -14.87 -8.30
CA CYS A 5 1.83 -13.53 -7.96
C CYS A 5 2.90 -12.50 -8.32
N ARG A 6 2.44 -11.33 -8.74
CA ARG A 6 3.31 -10.17 -8.89
C ARG A 6 3.85 -9.82 -7.50
N ASP A 7 5.08 -9.31 -7.44
CA ASP A 7 5.64 -8.80 -6.19
C ASP A 7 4.62 -7.86 -5.52
N GLY A 8 4.44 -7.98 -4.21
CA GLY A 8 3.43 -7.26 -3.43
C GLY A 8 2.08 -7.96 -3.24
N TYR A 9 1.81 -9.07 -3.95
CA TYR A 9 0.58 -9.83 -3.79
C TYR A 9 0.83 -11.25 -3.25
N TYR A 10 -0.11 -11.72 -2.44
CA TYR A 10 -0.17 -13.07 -1.89
C TYR A 10 -1.58 -13.67 -2.01
N GLY A 11 -1.68 -14.96 -1.71
CA GLY A 11 -2.92 -15.73 -1.83
C GLY A 11 -2.88 -16.72 -2.99
N ARG A 12 -3.86 -17.62 -3.03
CA ARG A 12 -3.91 -18.69 -4.03
C ARG A 12 -4.13 -18.14 -5.44
N TYR A 13 -4.77 -16.98 -5.53
CA TYR A 13 -5.12 -16.27 -6.74
C TYR A 13 -4.57 -14.84 -6.77
N CYS A 14 -3.62 -14.50 -5.88
CA CYS A 14 -3.07 -13.14 -5.75
C CYS A 14 -4.15 -12.11 -5.41
N GLU A 15 -5.15 -12.54 -4.63
CA GLU A 15 -6.31 -11.73 -4.25
C GLU A 15 -6.04 -10.81 -3.05
N SER A 16 -4.89 -10.95 -2.41
CA SER A 16 -4.50 -10.16 -1.25
C SER A 16 -3.18 -9.45 -1.53
N ASP A 17 -3.12 -8.16 -1.26
CA ASP A 17 -1.91 -7.34 -1.21
C ASP A 17 -1.32 -7.34 0.21
N PHE A 18 0.01 -7.22 0.30
CA PHE A 18 0.66 -6.97 1.57
C PHE A 18 0.32 -5.55 2.04
N ASP A 19 -0.20 -5.41 3.25
CA ASP A 19 -0.48 -4.09 3.82
C ASP A 19 0.83 -3.42 4.27
N GLU A 20 1.50 -2.68 3.39
CA GLU A 20 2.71 -1.93 3.70
C GLU A 20 2.42 -0.75 4.64
N CYS A 21 1.17 -0.28 4.66
CA CYS A 21 0.71 0.80 5.54
C CYS A 21 0.51 0.36 7.01
N SER A 22 0.41 -0.95 7.27
CA SER A 22 0.21 -1.52 8.61
C SER A 22 1.30 -1.12 9.62
N SER A 23 2.52 -0.85 9.14
CA SER A 23 3.64 -0.40 9.98
C SER A 23 3.68 1.11 10.21
N ASN A 24 2.68 1.85 9.73
CA ASN A 24 2.63 3.32 9.76
C ASN A 24 3.95 3.97 9.27
N PRO A 25 4.42 3.67 8.05
CA PRO A 25 5.69 4.19 7.56
C PRO A 25 5.66 5.70 7.26
N CYS A 26 4.46 6.29 7.14
CA CYS A 26 4.29 7.69 6.78
C CYS A 26 4.46 8.68 7.94
N PRO A 27 5.01 9.88 7.69
CA PRO A 27 5.10 10.93 8.70
C PRO A 27 3.73 11.40 9.19
N GLN A 28 3.70 12.05 10.36
CA GLN A 28 2.48 12.70 10.86
C GLN A 28 1.96 13.71 9.82
N ASN A 29 0.64 13.72 9.62
CA ASN A 29 -0.10 14.50 8.60
C ASN A 29 -0.05 13.95 7.16
N TYR A 30 0.50 12.76 6.94
CA TYR A 30 0.36 12.02 5.69
C TYR A 30 -0.57 10.83 5.88
N THR A 31 -1.40 10.56 4.87
CA THR A 31 -2.22 9.37 4.74
C THR A 31 -1.40 8.33 3.98
N CYS A 32 -1.20 7.17 4.59
CA CYS A 32 -0.60 6.05 3.89
C CYS A 32 -1.63 5.46 2.91
N ILE A 33 -1.26 5.40 1.64
CA ILE A 33 -1.98 4.72 0.58
C ILE A 33 -1.22 3.43 0.29
N ASP A 34 -1.90 2.32 0.54
CA ASP A 34 -1.38 0.99 0.26
C ASP A 34 -1.31 0.77 -1.26
N LEU A 35 -0.17 0.27 -1.73
CA LEU A 35 0.07 -0.03 -3.13
C LEU A 35 0.68 -1.43 -3.26
N PRO A 36 0.53 -2.11 -4.39
CA PRO A 36 1.13 -3.42 -4.53
C PRO A 36 2.66 -3.34 -4.50
N ASN A 37 3.26 -3.91 -3.43
CA ASN A 37 4.72 -3.95 -3.20
C ASN A 37 5.33 -2.60 -2.83
N ASP A 38 4.51 -1.61 -2.48
CA ASP A 38 4.97 -0.25 -2.20
C ASP A 38 3.94 0.50 -1.35
N PHE A 39 4.27 1.68 -0.88
CA PHE A 39 3.31 2.55 -0.23
C PHE A 39 3.53 3.99 -0.67
N LEU A 40 2.44 4.74 -0.79
CA LEU A 40 2.51 6.17 -1.05
C LEU A 40 2.03 6.94 0.17
N CYS A 41 2.91 7.77 0.72
CA CYS A 41 2.50 8.77 1.70
C CYS A 41 1.92 9.97 0.97
N ASP A 42 0.60 9.95 0.79
CA ASP A 42 -0.11 11.10 0.24
C ASP A 42 -0.41 12.08 1.37
N CYS A 43 -0.16 13.35 1.14
CA CYS A 43 -0.59 14.39 2.05
C CYS A 43 -2.09 14.52 1.83
N GLY A 44 -2.86 13.79 2.66
CA GLY A 44 -4.21 13.33 2.33
C GLY A 44 -5.01 14.35 1.52
N SER A 45 -5.53 13.90 0.38
CA SER A 45 -6.31 14.63 -0.65
C SER A 45 -7.33 15.71 -0.24
N SER A 46 -7.51 16.01 1.05
CA SER A 46 -8.15 17.20 1.60
C SER A 46 -7.20 18.38 1.87
N ALA A 47 -5.88 18.22 1.75
CA ALA A 47 -4.90 19.28 1.98
C ALA A 47 -4.27 19.78 0.66
N TRP A 48 -5.05 20.52 -0.13
CA TRP A 48 -4.48 21.46 -1.10
C TRP A 48 -4.13 22.77 -0.37
N PRO A 49 -2.89 23.31 -0.41
CA PRO A 49 -1.64 22.74 -0.89
C PRO A 49 -0.77 22.24 0.27
N CYS A 50 -0.35 20.99 0.19
CA CYS A 50 1.03 20.65 0.51
C CYS A 50 1.93 21.39 -0.51
#